data_AF-V4J7W3-F1
#
_entry.id   AF-V4J7W3-F1
#
_cell.length_a   1.000
_cell.length_b   1.000
_cell.length_c   1.000
_cell.angle_alpha   90.00
_cell.angle_beta   90.00
_cell.angle_gamma   90.00
#
_symmetry.space_group_name_H-M   'P 1'
#
loop_
_entity.id
_entity.type
_entity.pdbx_description
1 polymer ?
#
loop_
_entity_poly.entity_id
_entity_poly.type
_entity_poly.pdbx_seq_one_letter_code
_entity_poly.pdbx_strand_id
1 'polypeptide(L)'
;MDRVDDLREIVRDVREAYPFEIVAWVVLPEHLHAVWAFPEGDSDYPMCWRLIKANFSRRVPAASGFAKADATRASGASGKGDVGSI
;
A
#
# COMPACT_ATOMS: atom_id res chain seq x y z
N MET A 1 15.63 9.93 13.65
CA MET A 1 16.03 10.06 12.23
C MET A 1 14.76 10.33 11.46
N ASP A 2 14.66 11.51 10.86
CA ASP A 2 13.56 11.82 9.94
C ASP A 2 13.71 10.96 8.67
N ARG A 3 12.62 10.31 8.22
CA ARG A 3 12.59 9.35 7.10
C ARG A 3 11.89 9.94 5.86
N VAL A 4 11.73 11.27 5.82
CA VAL A 4 11.09 11.99 4.72
C VAL A 4 11.75 11.68 3.37
N ASP A 5 13.06 11.48 3.31
CA ASP A 5 13.76 11.18 2.04
C ASP A 5 13.35 9.83 1.45
N ASP A 6 13.18 8.80 2.29
CA ASP A 6 12.65 7.51 1.83
C ASP A 6 11.23 7.65 1.28
N LEU A 7 10.39 8.43 1.96
CA LEU A 7 9.03 8.68 1.50
C LEU A 7 9.04 9.42 0.15
N ARG A 8 9.91 10.43 -0.02
CA ARG A 8 10.07 11.17 -1.29
C ARG A 8 10.49 10.25 -2.43
N GLU A 9 11.44 9.37 -2.19
CA GLU A 9 11.90 8.41 -3.20
C GLU A 9 10.79 7.43 -3.60
N ILE A 10 10.12 6.83 -2.61
CA ILE A 10 9.02 5.90 -2.84
C ILE A 10 7.88 6.58 -3.63
N VAL A 11 7.53 7.81 -3.26
CA VAL A 11 6.48 8.57 -3.96
C VAL A 11 6.88 8.85 -5.41
N ARG A 12 8.14 9.19 -5.67
CA ARG A 12 8.66 9.38 -7.03
C ARG A 12 8.52 8.09 -7.85
N ASP A 13 8.94 6.96 -7.29
CA ASP A 13 8.91 5.66 -7.99
C ASP A 13 7.47 5.22 -8.28
N VAL A 14 6.54 5.43 -7.33
CA VAL A 14 5.11 5.13 -7.55
C VAL A 14 4.50 6.05 -8.59
N ARG A 15 4.86 7.34 -8.59
CA ARG A 15 4.35 8.32 -9.58
C ARG A 15 4.82 8.02 -11.00
N GLU A 16 5.98 7.39 -11.16
CA GLU A 16 6.48 6.94 -12.48
C GLU A 16 5.61 5.82 -13.06
N ALA A 17 5.18 4.87 -12.23
CA ALA A 17 4.32 3.77 -12.65
C ALA A 17 2.81 4.14 -12.71
N TYR A 18 2.38 5.04 -11.82
CA TYR A 18 1.00 5.51 -11.70
C TYR A 18 1.00 7.03 -11.68
N PRO A 19 0.86 7.69 -12.83
CA PRO A 19 0.92 9.15 -12.90
C PRO A 19 -0.19 9.84 -12.10
N PHE A 20 0.20 10.71 -11.17
CA PHE A 20 -0.66 11.66 -10.48
C PHE A 20 0.11 12.95 -10.19
N GLU A 21 -0.60 14.06 -10.08
CA GLU A 21 -0.06 15.34 -9.64
C GLU A 21 -0.09 15.43 -8.11
N ILE A 22 0.97 15.95 -7.51
CA ILE A 22 1.04 16.23 -6.08
C ILE A 22 0.61 17.70 -5.88
N VAL A 23 -0.63 17.91 -5.45
CA VAL A 23 -1.17 19.25 -5.15
C VAL A 23 -0.67 19.73 -3.80
N ALA A 24 -0.66 18.85 -2.80
CA ALA A 24 -0.12 19.13 -1.47
C ALA A 24 0.44 17.86 -0.81
N TRP A 25 1.50 18.03 -0.02
CA TRP A 25 2.10 16.95 0.76
C TRP A 25 2.75 17.51 2.03
N VAL A 26 2.27 17.09 3.20
CA VAL A 26 2.73 17.59 4.50
C VAL A 26 3.00 16.40 5.42
N VAL A 27 4.27 16.25 5.82
CA VAL A 27 4.71 15.24 6.78
C VAL A 27 4.77 15.90 8.17
N LEU A 28 3.97 15.39 9.09
CA LEU A 28 3.98 15.73 10.50
C LEU A 28 4.53 14.55 11.31
N PRO A 29 4.99 14.75 12.55
CA PRO A 29 5.65 13.69 13.33
C PRO A 29 4.78 12.43 13.51
N GLU A 30 3.47 12.58 13.70
CA GLU A 30 2.55 11.46 13.87
C GLU A 30 1.71 11.09 12.62
N HIS A 31 1.62 11.97 11.61
CA HIS A 31 0.74 11.72 10.46
C HIS A 31 1.16 12.43 9.18
N LEU A 32 0.59 11.98 8.07
CA LEU A 32 0.81 12.51 6.73
C LEU A 32 -0.51 13.03 6.16
N HIS A 33 -0.50 14.24 5.63
CA HIS A 33 -1.57 14.77 4.78
C HIS A 33 -1.09 14.86 3.33
N ALA A 34 -1.90 14.36 2.40
CA ALA A 34 -1.59 14.42 0.98
C ALA A 34 -2.86 14.72 0.18
N VAL A 35 -2.70 15.58 -0.84
CA VAL A 35 -3.73 15.90 -1.83
C VAL A 35 -3.13 15.63 -3.20
N TRP A 36 -3.81 14.78 -3.96
CA TRP A 36 -3.38 14.36 -5.28
C TRP A 36 -4.45 14.72 -6.30
N ALA A 37 -4.02 15.07 -7.51
CA ALA A 37 -4.91 15.15 -8.67
C ALA A 37 -4.54 14.04 -9.65
N PHE A 38 -5.56 13.41 -10.24
CA PHE A 38 -5.40 12.29 -11.17
C PHE A 38 -5.88 12.70 -12.56
N PRO A 39 -5.31 12.10 -13.63
CA PRO A 39 -5.86 12.25 -14.97
C PRO A 39 -7.32 11.80 -15.03
N GLU A 40 -8.10 12.41 -15.91
CA GLU A 40 -9.50 12.04 -16.13
C GLU A 40 -9.61 10.61 -16.69
N GLY A 41 -10.60 9.86 -16.21
CA GLY A 41 -11.01 8.58 -16.81
C GLY A 41 -10.67 7.32 -16.01
N ASP A 42 -9.54 7.29 -15.29
CA ASP A 42 -9.20 6.16 -14.41
C ASP A 42 -8.17 6.55 -13.34
N SER A 43 -8.65 6.82 -12.12
CA SER A 43 -7.82 7.18 -10.99
C SER A 43 -7.63 5.98 -10.06
N ASP A 44 -6.49 5.30 -10.13
CA ASP A 44 -6.16 4.21 -9.22
C ASP A 44 -5.47 4.72 -7.93
N TYR A 45 -6.13 5.67 -7.25
CA TYR A 45 -5.65 6.21 -5.97
C TYR A 45 -5.47 5.13 -4.88
N PRO A 46 -6.32 4.07 -4.78
CA PRO A 46 -6.13 3.03 -3.78
C PRO A 46 -4.84 2.25 -4.02
N MET A 47 -4.50 2.00 -5.29
CA MET A 47 -3.25 1.36 -5.68
C MET A 47 -2.04 2.21 -5.31
N CYS A 48 -2.04 3.48 -5.68
CA CYS A 48 -0.95 4.42 -5.38
C CYS A 48 -0.67 4.44 -3.87
N TRP A 49 -1.71 4.62 -3.06
CA TRP A 49 -1.57 4.66 -1.61
C TRP A 49 -1.09 3.33 -1.01
N ARG A 50 -1.61 2.20 -1.52
CA ARG A 50 -1.19 0.86 -1.10
C ARG A 50 0.30 0.63 -1.38
N LEU A 51 0.78 1.02 -2.56
CA LEU A 51 2.19 0.87 -2.93
C LEU A 51 3.10 1.74 -2.07
N ILE A 52 2.73 3.01 -1.88
CA ILE A 52 3.48 3.94 -1.02
C ILE A 52 3.61 3.37 0.40
N LYS A 53 2.50 2.98 1.03
CA LYS A 53 2.51 2.39 2.37
C LYS A 53 3.34 1.12 2.46
N ALA A 54 3.16 0.20 1.50
CA ALA A 54 3.85 -1.09 1.52
C ALA A 54 5.37 -0.92 1.32
N ASN A 55 5.79 -0.05 0.39
CA ASN A 55 7.19 0.28 0.16
C ASN A 55 7.82 0.94 1.40
N PHE A 56 7.11 1.90 1.99
CA PHE A 56 7.61 2.61 3.17
C PHE A 56 7.76 1.66 4.37
N SER A 57 6.74 0.84 4.64
CA SER A 57 6.77 -0.15 5.73
C SER A 57 7.90 -1.16 5.59
N ARG A 58 8.31 -1.53 4.36
CA ARG A 58 9.46 -2.42 4.13
C ARG A 58 10.81 -1.76 4.45
N ARG A 59 10.92 -0.45 4.29
CA ARG A 59 12.15 0.32 4.58
C ARG A 59 12.26 0.71 6.05
N VAL A 60 11.16 0.72 6.79
CA VAL A 60 11.19 0.89 8.25
C VAL A 60 11.58 -0.44 8.87
N PRO A 61 12.68 -0.53 9.65
CA PRO A 61 13.01 -1.72 10.40
C PRO A 61 11.79 -2.17 11.20
N ALA A 62 11.48 -3.46 11.18
CA ALA A 62 10.40 -3.98 12.01
C ALA A 62 10.68 -3.56 13.45
N ALA A 63 9.76 -2.77 14.04
CA ALA A 63 9.80 -2.53 15.47
C ALA A 63 9.81 -3.91 16.13
N SER A 64 10.84 -4.20 16.92
CA SER A 64 10.97 -5.43 17.69
C SER A 64 9.75 -5.52 18.62
N GLY A 65 8.68 -6.17 18.16
CA GLY A 65 7.39 -6.14 18.85
C GLY A 65 6.23 -6.75 18.06
N PHE A 66 6.31 -6.81 16.73
CA PHE A 66 5.37 -7.61 15.95
C PHE A 66 6.11 -8.78 15.31
N ALA A 67 6.24 -9.87 16.08
CA ALA A 67 6.63 -11.15 15.51
C ALA A 67 5.73 -11.42 14.30
N LYS A 68 6.32 -11.79 13.15
CA LYS A 68 5.55 -12.33 12.04
C LYS A 68 4.76 -13.53 12.58
N ALA A 69 3.43 -13.45 12.56
CA ALA A 69 2.61 -14.64 12.73
C ALA A 69 2.96 -15.58 11.58
N ASP A 70 3.47 -16.75 11.94
CA ASP A 70 3.89 -17.80 11.03
C ASP A 70 2.66 -18.27 10.24
N ALA A 71 2.54 -17.82 8.99
CA ALA A 71 1.46 -18.23 8.11
C ALA A 71 1.81 -19.57 7.48
N THR A 72 1.80 -20.63 8.30
CA THR A 72 1.69 -22.00 7.81
C THR A 72 0.35 -22.12 7.10
N ARG A 73 0.38 -22.05 5.76
CA ARG A 73 -0.76 -22.38 4.92
C ARG A 73 -0.99 -23.89 4.98
N ALA A 74 -1.89 -24.33 5.84
CA ALA A 74 -2.51 -25.64 5.73
C ALA A 74 -3.48 -25.62 4.53
N SER A 75 -3.28 -26.54 3.58
CA SER A 75 -4.24 -26.81 2.52
C SER A 75 -5.52 -27.39 3.12
N GLY A 76 -6.67 -26.80 2.77
CA GLY A 76 -7.98 -27.36 3.08
C GLY A 76 -8.83 -27.31 1.81
N ALA A 77 -9.03 -28.47 1.20
CA ALA A 77 -9.93 -28.66 0.07
C ALA A 77 -11.36 -28.24 0.45
N SER A 78 -12.03 -27.50 -0.44
CA SER A 78 -13.47 -27.30 -0.38
C SER A 78 -14.08 -27.95 -1.61
N GLY A 79 -14.53 -29.20 -1.43
CA GLY A 79 -15.49 -29.83 -2.32
C GLY A 79 -16.82 -29.11 -2.20
N LYS A 80 -17.39 -28.71 -3.33
CA LYS A 80 -18.75 -28.20 -3.41
C LYS A 80 -19.63 -29.31 -3.97
N GLY A 81 -20.30 -30.01 -3.06
CA GLY A 81 -21.35 -30.96 -3.37
C GLY A 81 -22.60 -30.25 -3.90
N ASP A 82 -23.06 -30.78 -5.01
CA ASP A 82 -24.43 -30.92 -5.54
C ASP A 82 -25.63 -30.27 -4.82
N VAL A 83 -26.46 -29.61 -5.62
CA VAL A 83 -27.93 -29.74 -5.72
C VAL A 83 -28.38 -28.79 -6.86
N GLY A 84 -29.15 -29.13 -7.89
CA GLY A 84 -30.03 -30.25 -8.20
C GLY A 84 -31.34 -29.66 -8.75
N SER A 85 -31.75 -30.09 -9.96
CA SER A 85 -33.08 -29.90 -10.60
C SER A 85 -33.35 -28.48 -11.15
N ILE A 86 -33.80 -28.24 -12.38
CA ILE A 86 -34.58 -28.99 -13.40
C ILE A 86 -34.07 -28.58 -14.78
#